data_AF-A0A9D1J3P9-F1
#
_entry.id   AF-A0A9D1J3P9-F1
#
_cell.length_a   1.000
_cell.length_b   1.000
_cell.length_c   1.000
_cell.angle_alpha   90.00
_cell.angle_beta   90.00
_cell.angle_gamma   90.00
#
_symmetry.space_group_name_H-M   'P 1'
#
loop_
_entity.id
_entity.type
_entity.pdbx_description
1 polymer ?
#
loop_
_entity_poly.entity_id
_entity_poly.type
_entity_poly.pdbx_seq_one_letter_code
_entity_poly.pdbx_strand_id
1 'polypeptide(L)'
;MEGNKTVNLILKYIGIDKQTELDTFVNDVSERDFMEFSSREEVKAFFIDYLADFYNNNSRSDIDNIRAYTGIAFRRFNSVLRGVWNYDTNGLLTDEMKNKYLDYADNFSECIERSPTLSSNIKTYRGVSLDSFKDYGISSLEDLKNLENKYYYESGFTSTSLVRDKSFFNRELEYHEFCNIEIEYLIPGESNDGIPLINDDLSYSKVQSEYLINKGSLSKIIDVKVNPDGKLAHMKAVLIPEKMWNIIYNKNDSLDSSKTI
;
A
#
# COMPACT_ATOMS: atom_id res chain seq x y z
N MET A 1 19.06 -10.17 13.36
CA MET A 1 17.98 -10.54 12.43
C MET A 1 18.50 -10.37 11.02
N GLU A 2 18.55 -11.43 10.23
CA GLU A 2 18.64 -11.26 8.77
C GLU A 2 17.37 -10.49 8.35
N GLY A 3 17.52 -9.31 7.75
CA GLY A 3 16.38 -8.51 7.32
C GLY A 3 15.51 -9.26 6.31
N ASN A 4 14.29 -8.76 6.04
CA ASN A 4 13.42 -9.33 5.01
C ASN A 4 14.19 -9.47 3.68
N LYS A 5 14.19 -10.68 3.10
CA LYS A 5 15.01 -11.01 1.92
C LYS A 5 14.73 -10.10 0.72
N THR A 6 13.46 -9.71 0.54
CA THR A 6 13.05 -8.82 -0.55
C THR A 6 13.58 -7.42 -0.33
N VAL A 7 13.44 -6.87 0.88
CA VAL A 7 14.04 -5.57 1.24
C VAL A 7 15.55 -5.59 1.02
N ASN A 8 16.25 -6.62 1.51
CA ASN A 8 17.70 -6.73 1.32
C ASN A 8 18.09 -6.76 -0.16
N LEU A 9 17.30 -7.45 -1.00
CA LEU A 9 17.53 -7.50 -2.44
C LEU A 9 17.30 -6.13 -3.09
N ILE A 10 16.23 -5.42 -2.73
CA ILE A 10 15.93 -4.07 -3.22
C ILE A 10 17.09 -3.13 -2.86
N LEU A 11 17.47 -3.06 -1.58
CA LEU A 11 18.54 -2.18 -1.11
C LEU A 11 19.89 -2.49 -1.78
N LYS A 12 20.19 -3.77 -1.99
CA LYS A 12 21.38 -4.19 -2.73
C LYS A 12 21.35 -3.71 -4.19
N TYR A 13 20.19 -3.75 -4.83
CA TYR A 13 20.04 -3.38 -6.23
C TYR A 13 20.09 -1.86 -6.47
N ILE A 14 19.47 -1.08 -5.58
CA ILE A 14 19.48 0.39 -5.68
C ILE A 14 20.83 1.00 -5.28
N GLY A 15 21.61 0.30 -4.44
CA GLY A 15 22.92 0.75 -3.98
C GLY A 15 22.86 1.79 -2.85
N ILE A 16 24.03 2.03 -2.23
CA ILE A 16 24.16 2.83 -1.00
C ILE A 16 23.78 4.31 -1.23
N ASP A 17 24.19 4.88 -2.37
CA ASP A 17 23.90 6.29 -2.69
C ASP A 17 22.39 6.52 -2.77
N LYS A 18 21.68 5.62 -3.45
CA LYS A 18 20.22 5.69 -3.56
C LYS A 18 19.53 5.45 -2.22
N GLN A 19 20.04 4.53 -1.41
CA GLN A 19 19.52 4.34 -0.05
C GLN A 19 19.64 5.61 0.80
N THR A 20 20.76 6.34 0.67
CA THR A 20 20.97 7.63 1.36
C THR A 20 19.98 8.70 0.89
N GLU A 21 19.68 8.73 -0.41
CA GLU A 21 18.64 9.60 -0.99
C GLU A 21 17.26 9.26 -0.43
N LEU A 22 16.90 7.98 -0.35
CA LEU A 22 15.63 7.54 0.25
C LEU A 22 15.54 7.91 1.73
N ASP A 23 16.63 7.77 2.48
CA ASP A 23 16.67 8.16 3.90
C ASP A 23 16.51 9.67 4.09
N THR A 24 17.14 10.47 3.22
CA THR A 24 16.99 11.94 3.19
C THR A 24 15.54 12.32 2.88
N PHE A 25 14.95 11.67 1.88
CA PHE A 25 13.54 11.86 1.53
C PHE A 25 12.61 11.52 2.68
N VAL A 26 12.81 10.38 3.35
CA VAL A 26 11.96 9.96 4.48
C VAL A 26 12.03 10.97 5.63
N ASN A 27 13.22 11.48 5.95
CA ASN A 27 13.37 12.48 6.99
C ASN A 27 12.63 13.77 6.64
N ASP A 28 12.81 14.30 5.43
CA ASP A 28 12.09 15.49 4.95
C ASP A 28 10.57 15.28 5.00
N VAL A 29 10.07 14.17 4.44
CA VAL A 29 8.63 13.85 4.40
C VAL A 29 8.06 13.70 5.81
N SER A 30 8.80 13.13 6.76
CA SER A 30 8.34 12.94 8.13
C SER A 30 8.08 14.23 8.92
N GLU A 31 8.64 15.36 8.46
CA GLU A 31 8.50 16.68 9.07
C GLU A 31 7.42 17.54 8.41
N ARG A 32 6.83 17.08 7.30
CA ARG A 32 5.79 17.81 6.57
C ARG A 32 4.44 17.75 7.29
N ASP A 33 3.55 18.68 6.92
CA ASP A 33 2.15 18.62 7.31
C ASP A 33 1.38 17.62 6.46
N PHE A 34 0.51 16.82 7.10
CA PHE A 34 -0.34 15.84 6.46
C PHE A 34 -1.80 16.07 6.79
N MET A 35 -2.64 16.05 5.76
CA MET A 35 -4.08 16.12 5.92
C MET A 35 -4.62 14.84 6.54
N GLU A 36 -5.50 15.02 7.52
CA GLU A 36 -6.23 13.94 8.18
C GLU A 36 -7.72 14.17 7.98
N PHE A 37 -8.40 13.19 7.39
CA PHE A 37 -9.83 13.32 7.11
C PHE A 37 -10.67 12.82 8.28
N SER A 38 -11.67 13.62 8.63
CA SER A 38 -12.62 13.33 9.70
C SER A 38 -13.89 12.64 9.21
N SER A 39 -14.21 12.79 7.92
CA SER A 39 -15.48 12.34 7.34
C SER A 39 -15.34 11.92 5.88
N ARG A 40 -16.33 11.17 5.40
CA ARG A 40 -16.38 10.73 4.00
C ARG A 40 -16.68 11.90 3.06
N GLU A 41 -17.45 12.87 3.53
CA GLU A 41 -17.81 14.07 2.79
C GLU A 41 -16.56 14.92 2.50
N GLU A 42 -15.68 15.06 3.48
CA GLU A 42 -14.38 15.72 3.35
C GLU A 42 -13.49 14.99 2.33
N VAL A 43 -13.40 13.66 2.44
CA VAL A 43 -12.67 12.81 1.48
C VAL A 43 -13.18 13.02 0.05
N LYS A 44 -14.50 12.98 -0.16
CA LYS A 44 -15.08 13.19 -1.50
C LYS A 44 -14.78 14.57 -2.06
N ALA A 45 -14.84 15.61 -1.22
CA ALA A 45 -14.57 16.97 -1.64
C ALA A 45 -13.09 17.14 -2.05
N PHE A 46 -12.18 16.52 -1.31
CA PHE A 46 -10.74 16.54 -1.61
C PHE A 46 -10.40 15.83 -2.92
N PHE A 47 -10.98 14.65 -3.16
CA PHE A 47 -10.63 13.81 -4.32
C PHE A 47 -11.48 14.04 -5.57
N ILE A 48 -12.34 15.07 -5.61
CA ILE A 48 -13.25 15.26 -6.75
C ILE A 48 -12.50 15.52 -8.06
N ASP A 49 -11.53 16.43 -8.06
CA ASP A 49 -10.74 16.78 -9.25
C ASP A 49 -9.75 15.67 -9.58
N TYR A 50 -9.11 15.09 -8.55
CA TYR A 50 -8.25 13.91 -8.69
C TYR A 50 -8.96 12.77 -9.44
N LEU A 51 -10.20 12.47 -9.05
CA LEU A 51 -10.96 11.38 -9.67
C LEU A 51 -11.39 11.72 -11.09
N ALA A 52 -11.72 13.00 -11.37
CA ALA A 52 -12.00 13.43 -12.73
C ALA A 52 -10.80 13.19 -13.67
N ASP A 53 -9.60 13.57 -13.24
CA ASP A 53 -8.36 13.33 -13.98
C ASP A 53 -8.05 11.84 -14.10
N PHE A 54 -8.23 11.08 -13.02
CA PHE A 54 -8.08 9.63 -13.02
C PHE A 54 -8.96 8.95 -14.07
N TYR A 55 -10.24 9.33 -14.16
CA TYR A 55 -11.18 8.81 -15.17
C TYR A 55 -10.81 9.22 -16.59
N ASN A 56 -10.19 10.38 -16.79
CA ASN A 56 -9.70 10.81 -18.10
C ASN A 56 -8.47 10.02 -18.55
N ASN A 57 -7.64 9.57 -17.61
CA ASN A 57 -6.41 8.82 -17.87
C ASN A 57 -6.62 7.30 -17.99
N ASN A 58 -7.83 6.80 -17.73
CA ASN A 58 -8.12 5.36 -17.71
C ASN A 58 -9.35 5.02 -18.55
N SER A 59 -9.30 3.88 -19.24
CA SER A 59 -10.43 3.39 -20.03
C SER A 59 -11.55 2.86 -19.13
N ARG A 60 -12.77 2.72 -19.65
CA ARG A 60 -13.87 2.11 -18.88
C ARG A 60 -13.54 0.67 -18.43
N SER A 61 -12.81 -0.07 -19.27
CA SER A 61 -12.36 -1.43 -18.94
C SER A 61 -11.41 -1.43 -17.74
N ASP A 62 -10.55 -0.43 -17.62
CA ASP A 62 -9.66 -0.27 -16.47
C ASP A 62 -10.49 -0.07 -15.21
N ILE A 63 -11.44 0.86 -15.24
CA ILE A 63 -12.34 1.15 -14.10
C ILE A 63 -13.09 -0.10 -13.64
N ASP A 64 -13.64 -0.88 -14.59
CA ASP A 64 -14.37 -2.10 -14.26
C ASP A 64 -13.44 -3.19 -13.65
N ASN A 65 -12.16 -3.24 -14.06
CA ASN A 65 -11.15 -4.11 -13.44
C ASN A 65 -10.82 -3.69 -12.00
N ILE A 66 -10.69 -2.39 -11.73
CA ILE A 66 -10.50 -1.86 -10.36
C ILE A 66 -11.66 -2.29 -9.47
N ARG A 67 -12.89 -2.10 -9.96
CA ARG A 67 -14.08 -2.50 -9.22
C ARG A 67 -14.08 -3.99 -8.91
N ALA A 68 -13.71 -4.83 -9.88
CA ALA A 68 -13.64 -6.28 -9.69
C ALA A 68 -12.68 -6.70 -8.56
N TYR A 69 -11.55 -5.99 -8.40
CA TYR A 69 -10.59 -6.23 -7.32
C TYR A 69 -11.23 -6.10 -5.93
N THR A 70 -11.97 -5.01 -5.70
CA THR A 70 -12.58 -4.67 -4.39
C THR A 70 -13.67 -5.64 -3.92
N GLY A 71 -14.04 -6.62 -4.74
CA GLY A 71 -15.04 -7.64 -4.44
C GLY A 71 -14.46 -8.82 -3.66
N ILE A 72 -14.69 -10.04 -4.14
CA ILE A 72 -14.25 -11.27 -3.46
C ILE A 72 -12.78 -11.61 -3.79
N ALA A 73 -12.22 -11.00 -4.83
CA ALA A 73 -10.98 -11.44 -5.42
C ALA A 73 -9.71 -10.90 -4.74
N PHE A 74 -9.77 -9.77 -4.01
CA PHE A 74 -8.58 -9.15 -3.37
C PHE A 74 -7.77 -10.12 -2.50
N ARG A 75 -8.44 -10.99 -1.71
CA ARG A 75 -7.76 -11.98 -0.86
C ARG A 75 -6.91 -12.92 -1.71
N ARG A 76 -7.45 -13.40 -2.84
CA ARG A 76 -6.76 -14.33 -3.75
C ARG A 76 -5.61 -13.65 -4.48
N PHE A 77 -5.81 -12.43 -4.99
CA PHE A 77 -4.75 -11.64 -5.61
C PHE A 77 -3.57 -11.44 -4.66
N ASN A 78 -3.84 -10.93 -3.45
CA ASN A 78 -2.79 -10.67 -2.48
C ASN A 78 -2.11 -11.95 -1.98
N SER A 79 -2.82 -13.07 -1.84
CA SER A 79 -2.20 -14.37 -1.53
C SER A 79 -1.25 -14.86 -2.63
N VAL A 80 -1.60 -14.67 -3.91
CA VAL A 80 -0.71 -15.02 -5.04
C VAL A 80 0.52 -14.12 -5.06
N LEU A 81 0.33 -12.80 -4.95
CA LEU A 81 1.41 -11.82 -4.97
C LEU A 81 2.41 -12.00 -3.83
N ARG A 82 1.93 -12.38 -2.65
CA ARG A 82 2.77 -12.69 -1.47
C ARG A 82 3.35 -14.10 -1.49
N GLY A 83 2.87 -14.99 -2.36
CA GLY A 83 3.30 -16.39 -2.40
C GLY A 83 2.82 -17.24 -1.22
N VAL A 84 1.70 -16.87 -0.58
CA VAL A 84 1.17 -17.48 0.65
C VAL A 84 -0.22 -18.11 0.44
N TRP A 85 -0.40 -18.85 -0.66
CA TRP A 85 -1.70 -19.43 -0.99
C TRP A 85 -2.17 -20.46 0.05
N ASN A 86 -3.27 -20.15 0.75
CA ASN A 86 -3.93 -21.07 1.66
C ASN A 86 -4.93 -21.97 0.91
N TYR A 87 -4.61 -23.26 0.76
CA TYR A 87 -5.45 -24.22 0.02
C TYR A 87 -6.76 -24.57 0.73
N ASP A 88 -6.81 -24.49 2.05
CA ASP A 88 -8.04 -24.76 2.82
C ASP A 88 -9.07 -23.65 2.64
N THR A 89 -8.61 -22.40 2.55
CA THR A 89 -9.47 -21.21 2.40
C THR A 89 -9.77 -20.90 0.95
N ASN A 90 -8.76 -20.99 0.07
CA ASN A 90 -8.87 -20.53 -1.32
C ASN A 90 -9.10 -21.66 -2.33
N GLY A 91 -8.98 -22.93 -1.92
CA GLY A 91 -9.07 -24.09 -2.79
C GLY A 91 -7.82 -24.32 -3.63
N LEU A 92 -7.94 -25.14 -4.69
CA LEU A 92 -6.84 -25.48 -5.59
C LEU A 92 -6.37 -24.25 -6.39
N LEU A 93 -5.06 -24.05 -6.47
CA LEU A 93 -4.42 -23.07 -7.35
C LEU A 93 -3.81 -23.79 -8.56
N THR A 94 -4.43 -23.68 -9.73
CA THR A 94 -3.82 -24.13 -10.99
C THR A 94 -2.89 -23.04 -11.54
N ASP A 95 -1.96 -23.41 -12.42
CA ASP A 95 -1.07 -22.46 -13.10
C ASP A 95 -1.86 -21.43 -13.93
N GLU A 96 -2.94 -21.86 -14.59
CA GLU A 96 -3.85 -20.97 -15.32
C GLU A 96 -4.48 -19.92 -14.40
N MET A 97 -4.98 -20.33 -13.23
CA MET A 97 -5.54 -19.41 -12.24
C MET A 97 -4.48 -18.46 -11.69
N LYS A 98 -3.29 -18.97 -11.39
CA LYS A 98 -2.17 -18.16 -10.91
C LYS A 98 -1.79 -17.09 -11.92
N ASN A 99 -1.58 -17.45 -13.18
CA ASN A 99 -1.23 -16.52 -14.25
C ASN A 99 -2.33 -15.48 -14.44
N LYS A 100 -3.60 -15.91 -14.46
CA LYS A 100 -4.75 -14.99 -14.52
C LYS A 100 -4.71 -13.97 -13.36
N TYR A 101 -4.43 -14.41 -12.14
CA TYR A 101 -4.36 -13.48 -11.00
C TYR A 101 -3.18 -12.51 -11.09
N LEU A 102 -2.04 -12.95 -11.63
CA LEU A 102 -0.88 -12.08 -11.87
C LEU A 102 -1.18 -11.04 -12.96
N ASP A 103 -1.75 -11.47 -14.09
CA ASP A 103 -2.11 -10.56 -15.19
C ASP A 103 -3.11 -9.48 -14.74
N TYR A 104 -4.10 -9.85 -13.93
CA TYR A 104 -5.02 -8.87 -13.35
C TYR A 104 -4.33 -7.90 -12.39
N ALA A 105 -3.41 -8.39 -11.57
CA ALA A 105 -2.67 -7.55 -10.63
C ALA A 105 -1.76 -6.56 -11.37
N ASP A 106 -1.12 -6.99 -12.46
CA ASP A 106 -0.29 -6.11 -13.29
C ASP A 106 -1.13 -5.06 -14.01
N ASN A 107 -2.22 -5.46 -14.68
CA ASN A 107 -3.16 -4.51 -15.28
C ASN A 107 -3.68 -3.49 -14.25
N PHE A 108 -3.99 -3.94 -13.03
CA PHE A 108 -4.49 -3.05 -11.99
C PHE A 108 -3.41 -2.08 -11.48
N SER A 109 -2.17 -2.55 -11.32
CA SER A 109 -1.01 -1.69 -10.99
C SER A 109 -0.82 -0.59 -12.02
N GLU A 110 -0.84 -0.94 -13.31
CA GLU A 110 -0.72 0.02 -14.40
C GLU A 110 -1.84 1.08 -14.38
N CYS A 111 -3.06 0.71 -13.97
CA CYS A 111 -4.14 1.67 -13.80
C CYS A 111 -3.86 2.65 -12.66
N ILE A 112 -3.34 2.16 -11.53
CA ILE A 112 -2.98 2.99 -10.37
C ILE A 112 -1.82 3.92 -10.74
N GLU A 113 -0.81 3.44 -11.46
CA GLU A 113 0.36 4.23 -11.87
C GLU A 113 -0.01 5.42 -12.78
N ARG A 114 -1.10 5.31 -13.55
CA ARG A 114 -1.68 6.41 -14.35
C ARG A 114 -2.47 7.43 -13.53
N SER A 115 -2.57 7.24 -12.22
CA SER A 115 -3.23 8.21 -11.35
C SER A 115 -2.50 9.54 -11.36
N PRO A 116 -3.25 10.67 -11.26
CA PRO A 116 -2.62 11.95 -10.98
C PRO A 116 -1.89 11.89 -9.62
N THR A 117 -0.95 12.81 -9.42
CA THR A 117 -0.36 13.01 -8.10
C THR A 117 -1.39 13.65 -7.15
N LEU A 118 -1.17 13.51 -5.85
CA LEU A 118 -2.05 14.11 -4.84
C LEU A 118 -1.83 15.62 -4.77
N SER A 119 -2.90 16.37 -4.51
CA SER A 119 -2.84 17.82 -4.33
C SER A 119 -2.21 18.26 -3.00
N SER A 120 -2.07 17.32 -2.05
CA SER A 120 -1.47 17.54 -0.73
C SER A 120 -0.98 16.22 -0.13
N ASN A 121 -0.14 16.27 0.91
CA ASN A 121 0.22 15.08 1.67
C ASN A 121 -0.98 14.61 2.49
N ILE A 122 -1.21 13.30 2.57
CA ILE A 122 -2.36 12.72 3.28
C ILE A 122 -1.93 11.62 4.24
N LYS A 123 -2.74 11.39 5.27
CA LYS A 123 -2.64 10.19 6.11
C LYS A 123 -3.63 9.14 5.67
N THR A 124 -3.20 7.87 5.75
CA THR A 124 -4.12 6.74 5.68
C THR A 124 -3.83 5.74 6.79
N TYR A 125 -4.82 4.91 7.11
CA TYR A 125 -4.81 4.05 8.29
C TYR A 125 -5.15 2.62 7.94
N ARG A 126 -4.39 1.66 8.48
CA ARG A 126 -4.63 0.24 8.30
C ARG A 126 -4.62 -0.48 9.63
N GLY A 127 -5.64 -1.30 9.88
CA GLY A 127 -5.62 -2.28 10.96
C GLY A 127 -5.11 -3.61 10.44
N VAL A 128 -4.11 -4.18 11.09
CA VAL A 128 -3.58 -5.51 10.79
C VAL A 128 -3.36 -6.32 12.06
N SER A 129 -3.27 -7.63 11.92
CA SER A 129 -2.79 -8.50 12.99
C SER A 129 -1.26 -8.64 12.96
N LEU A 130 -0.73 -9.20 14.04
CA LEU A 130 0.68 -9.59 14.16
C LEU A 130 1.17 -10.51 13.01
N ASP A 131 0.28 -11.31 12.44
CA ASP A 131 0.62 -12.26 11.36
C ASP A 131 1.17 -11.56 10.11
N SER A 132 0.83 -10.28 9.91
CA SER A 132 1.32 -9.46 8.79
C SER A 132 2.83 -9.21 8.83
N PHE A 133 3.50 -9.50 9.95
CA PHE A 133 4.93 -9.24 10.16
C PHE A 133 5.78 -10.50 10.35
N LYS A 134 5.21 -11.69 10.14
CA LYS A 134 5.93 -12.98 10.29
C LYS A 134 7.20 -13.06 9.45
N ASP A 135 7.16 -12.56 8.21
CA ASP A 135 8.32 -12.54 7.30
C ASP A 135 9.46 -11.61 7.74
N TYR A 136 9.19 -10.76 8.73
CA TYR A 136 10.19 -9.91 9.37
C TYR A 136 10.70 -10.50 10.68
N GLY A 137 10.31 -11.74 11.02
CA GLY A 137 10.70 -12.41 12.26
C GLY A 137 10.01 -11.84 13.51
N ILE A 138 8.89 -11.15 13.33
CA ILE A 138 8.12 -10.56 14.43
C ILE A 138 7.17 -11.63 14.99
N SER A 139 7.29 -11.91 16.29
CA SER A 139 6.52 -12.95 16.98
C SER A 139 5.68 -12.41 18.15
N SER A 140 5.87 -11.15 18.51
CA SER A 140 5.17 -10.43 19.57
C SER A 140 4.98 -8.95 19.19
N LEU A 141 4.10 -8.22 19.87
CA LEU A 141 3.94 -6.78 19.63
C LEU A 141 5.20 -5.99 20.02
N GLU A 142 5.90 -6.44 21.07
CA GLU A 142 7.18 -5.89 21.50
C GLU A 142 8.25 -6.00 20.41
N ASP A 143 8.26 -7.11 19.66
CA ASP A 143 9.20 -7.30 18.55
C ASP A 143 9.05 -6.25 17.45
N LEU A 144 7.87 -5.61 17.31
CA LEU A 144 7.65 -4.56 16.31
C LEU A 144 8.65 -3.41 16.45
N LYS A 145 9.18 -3.16 17.66
CA LYS A 145 10.24 -2.17 17.88
C LYS A 145 11.48 -2.41 17.02
N ASN A 146 11.74 -3.65 16.62
CA ASN A 146 12.85 -3.98 15.72
C ASN A 146 12.65 -3.50 14.28
N LEU A 147 11.41 -3.12 13.91
CA LEU A 147 11.08 -2.51 12.62
C LEU A 147 11.31 -1.00 12.60
N GLU A 148 11.50 -0.37 13.76
CA GLU A 148 11.73 1.09 13.83
C GLU A 148 12.98 1.47 13.02
N ASN A 149 12.84 2.46 12.15
CA ASN A 149 13.82 2.90 11.16
C ASN A 149 14.22 1.85 10.11
N LYS A 150 13.40 0.80 9.90
CA LYS A 150 13.59 -0.21 8.85
C LYS A 150 12.64 0.00 7.68
N TYR A 151 13.07 -0.46 6.51
CA TYR A 151 12.20 -0.55 5.35
C TYR A 151 11.22 -1.71 5.51
N TYR A 152 10.00 -1.47 5.05
CA TYR A 152 8.90 -2.40 4.98
C TYR A 152 8.41 -2.47 3.55
N TYR A 153 8.47 -3.66 2.96
CA TYR A 153 7.99 -3.98 1.63
C TYR A 153 6.75 -4.87 1.70
N GLU A 154 5.75 -4.53 0.89
CA GLU A 154 4.50 -5.29 0.73
C GLU A 154 4.29 -5.66 -0.73
N SER A 155 4.36 -6.95 -1.04
CA SER A 155 4.23 -7.49 -2.40
C SER A 155 2.81 -7.37 -2.96
N GLY A 156 1.79 -7.45 -2.11
CA GLY A 156 0.39 -7.28 -2.47
C GLY A 156 -0.04 -5.82 -2.47
N PHE A 157 -1.29 -5.54 -2.84
CA PHE A 157 -1.87 -4.21 -2.66
C PHE A 157 -2.18 -3.97 -1.18
N THR A 158 -2.03 -2.73 -0.74
CA THR A 158 -2.29 -2.35 0.65
C THR A 158 -3.57 -1.51 0.75
N SER A 159 -4.68 -2.16 1.06
CA SER A 159 -5.93 -1.49 1.46
C SER A 159 -5.73 -0.72 2.77
N THR A 160 -5.99 0.58 2.72
CA THR A 160 -5.97 1.48 3.88
C THR A 160 -7.27 2.28 3.91
N SER A 161 -7.52 3.02 4.99
CA SER A 161 -8.67 3.91 5.12
C SER A 161 -8.20 5.36 5.23
N LEU A 162 -8.90 6.26 4.54
CA LEU A 162 -8.70 7.71 4.64
C LEU A 162 -9.26 8.30 5.94
N VAL A 163 -10.17 7.59 6.60
CA VAL A 163 -10.79 8.01 7.87
C VAL A 163 -10.39 7.00 8.95
N ARG A 164 -9.64 7.42 9.96
CA ARG A 164 -8.99 6.53 10.94
C ARG A 164 -9.94 5.49 11.56
N ASP A 165 -11.11 5.93 12.02
CA ASP A 165 -12.12 5.09 12.66
C ASP A 165 -12.80 4.10 11.69
N LYS A 166 -12.53 4.21 10.39
CA LYS A 166 -13.01 3.26 9.38
C LYS A 166 -11.98 2.17 9.07
N SER A 167 -10.74 2.30 9.55
CA SER A 167 -9.76 1.22 9.52
C SER A 167 -10.22 0.01 10.35
N PHE A 168 -9.58 -1.14 10.14
CA PHE A 168 -9.87 -2.36 10.89
C PHE A 168 -9.18 -2.42 12.26
N PHE A 169 -8.48 -1.36 12.69
CA PHE A 169 -7.74 -1.39 13.95
C PHE A 169 -8.66 -1.63 15.15
N ASN A 170 -8.20 -2.46 16.10
CA ASN A 170 -8.95 -2.88 17.29
C ASN A 170 -10.30 -3.54 16.95
N ARG A 171 -10.32 -4.36 15.90
CA ARG A 171 -11.48 -5.16 15.47
C ARG A 171 -11.10 -6.62 15.27
N GLU A 172 -12.06 -7.49 15.50
CA GLU A 172 -12.00 -8.90 15.08
C GLU A 172 -12.57 -9.00 13.66
N LEU A 173 -11.79 -9.59 12.75
CA LEU A 173 -12.21 -9.90 11.40
C LEU A 173 -12.96 -11.24 11.36
N GLU A 174 -13.59 -11.52 10.23
CA GLU A 174 -14.03 -12.88 9.91
C GLU A 174 -12.83 -13.85 10.10
N TYR A 175 -13.06 -15.03 10.70
CA TYR A 175 -12.03 -16.03 11.06
C TYR A 175 -11.22 -15.77 12.34
N HIS A 176 -11.72 -14.94 13.27
CA HIS A 176 -11.12 -14.72 14.60
C HIS A 176 -9.73 -14.08 14.59
N GLU A 177 -9.38 -13.41 13.49
CA GLU A 177 -8.16 -12.61 13.41
C GLU A 177 -8.42 -11.24 14.04
N PHE A 178 -7.66 -10.91 15.10
CA PHE A 178 -7.79 -9.62 15.77
C PHE A 178 -6.72 -8.64 15.27
N CYS A 179 -7.15 -7.50 14.74
CA CYS A 179 -6.27 -6.44 14.25
C CYS A 179 -5.74 -5.57 15.39
N ASN A 180 -4.69 -6.04 16.06
CA ASN A 180 -4.05 -5.38 17.19
C ASN A 180 -2.99 -4.32 16.82
N ILE A 181 -2.73 -4.10 15.53
CA ILE A 181 -1.72 -3.16 15.06
C ILE A 181 -2.38 -2.13 14.14
N GLU A 182 -2.23 -0.86 14.46
CA GLU A 182 -2.55 0.26 13.56
C GLU A 182 -1.28 0.67 12.82
N ILE A 183 -1.37 0.83 11.51
CA ILE A 183 -0.34 1.47 10.69
C ILE A 183 -0.91 2.79 10.16
N GLU A 184 -0.31 3.90 10.56
CA GLU A 184 -0.49 5.22 9.94
C GLU A 184 0.51 5.36 8.80
N TYR A 185 0.03 5.45 7.57
CA TYR A 185 0.84 5.75 6.40
C TYR A 185 0.82 7.25 6.14
N LEU A 186 2.00 7.84 6.06
CA LEU A 186 2.26 9.18 5.57
C LEU A 186 2.48 9.09 4.06
N ILE A 187 1.53 9.60 3.28
CA ILE A 187 1.58 9.56 1.82
C ILE A 187 1.92 10.96 1.31
N PRO A 188 3.10 11.15 0.70
CA PRO A 188 3.53 12.45 0.20
C PRO A 188 2.73 12.87 -1.04
N GLY A 189 2.52 14.18 -1.22
CA GLY A 189 1.73 14.75 -2.31
C GLY A 189 2.22 14.32 -3.70
N GLU A 190 3.52 14.16 -3.85
CA GLU A 190 4.19 13.74 -5.09
C GLU A 190 4.05 12.24 -5.44
N SER A 191 3.35 11.45 -4.60
CA SER A 191 3.06 10.03 -4.87
C SER A 191 1.87 9.88 -5.82
N ASN A 192 1.99 8.92 -6.74
CA ASN A 192 0.93 8.39 -7.60
C ASN A 192 0.73 6.89 -7.38
N ASP A 193 1.23 6.35 -6.26
CA ASP A 193 1.27 4.91 -5.98
C ASP A 193 -0.01 4.43 -5.26
N GLY A 194 -1.14 5.12 -5.47
CA GLY A 194 -2.40 4.72 -4.87
C GLY A 194 -3.62 5.41 -5.47
N ILE A 195 -4.80 4.95 -5.06
CA ILE A 195 -6.08 5.43 -5.57
C ILE A 195 -7.14 5.45 -4.46
N PRO A 196 -7.97 6.51 -4.36
CA PRO A 196 -9.15 6.51 -3.49
C PRO A 196 -10.28 5.66 -4.09
N LEU A 197 -10.72 4.63 -3.37
CA LEU A 197 -11.80 3.73 -3.76
C LEU A 197 -13.12 4.13 -3.08
N ILE A 198 -13.54 5.37 -3.33
CA ILE A 198 -14.60 6.06 -2.55
C ILE A 198 -15.96 6.17 -3.27
N ASN A 199 -16.00 5.75 -4.54
CA ASN A 199 -17.15 5.81 -5.45
C ASN A 199 -17.60 4.40 -5.89
N ASP A 200 -18.88 4.28 -6.26
CA ASP A 200 -19.51 3.01 -6.65
C ASP A 200 -18.95 2.45 -7.98
N ASP A 201 -18.34 3.29 -8.80
CA ASP A 201 -17.62 2.87 -10.01
C ASP A 201 -16.30 2.15 -9.70
N LEU A 202 -15.68 2.43 -8.56
CA LEU A 202 -14.35 1.91 -8.20
C LEU A 202 -14.40 0.84 -7.12
N SER A 203 -15.46 0.78 -6.31
CA SER A 203 -15.54 -0.17 -5.19
C SER A 203 -16.93 -0.77 -5.00
N TYR A 204 -16.99 -2.05 -4.64
CA TYR A 204 -18.21 -2.68 -4.13
C TYR A 204 -18.63 -2.17 -2.74
N SER A 205 -17.72 -1.58 -1.97
CA SER A 205 -17.99 -1.02 -0.65
C SER A 205 -17.24 0.27 -0.39
N LYS A 206 -17.96 1.38 -0.41
CA LYS A 206 -17.45 2.73 -0.10
C LYS A 206 -17.41 3.07 1.39
N VAL A 207 -17.84 2.16 2.26
CA VAL A 207 -18.06 2.42 3.69
C VAL A 207 -16.74 2.74 4.41
N GLN A 208 -15.64 2.19 3.92
CA GLN A 208 -14.34 2.32 4.55
C GLN A 208 -13.56 3.58 4.12
N SER A 209 -14.08 4.34 3.14
CA SER A 209 -13.32 5.43 2.50
C SER A 209 -11.90 4.96 2.15
N GLU A 210 -11.83 3.85 1.41
CA GLU A 210 -10.58 3.14 1.16
C GLU A 210 -9.63 3.99 0.32
N TYR A 211 -8.35 3.95 0.65
CA TYR A 211 -7.26 4.32 -0.23
C TYR A 211 -6.39 3.08 -0.43
N LEU A 212 -6.29 2.64 -1.68
CA LEU A 212 -5.53 1.46 -2.03
C LEU A 212 -4.14 1.89 -2.49
N ILE A 213 -3.12 1.47 -1.75
CA ILE A 213 -1.72 1.63 -2.17
C ILE A 213 -1.38 0.47 -3.10
N ASN A 214 -0.62 0.78 -4.15
CA ASN A 214 -0.23 -0.15 -5.20
C ASN A 214 0.53 -1.37 -4.65
N LYS A 215 0.57 -2.44 -5.44
CA LYS A 215 1.35 -3.63 -5.14
C LYS A 215 2.84 -3.34 -5.19
N GLY A 216 3.64 -4.12 -4.45
CA GLY A 216 5.09 -3.96 -4.43
C GLY A 216 5.54 -2.64 -3.79
N SER A 217 4.75 -2.10 -2.87
CA SER A 217 5.04 -0.82 -2.22
C SER A 217 6.21 -0.93 -1.24
N LEU A 218 7.06 0.11 -1.22
CA LEU A 218 8.14 0.28 -0.25
C LEU A 218 7.79 1.43 0.70
N SER A 219 7.90 1.18 1.99
CA SER A 219 7.74 2.17 3.04
C SER A 219 8.92 2.13 4.00
N LYS A 220 9.13 3.19 4.78
CA LYS A 220 10.04 3.18 5.93
C LYS A 220 9.25 3.38 7.21
N ILE A 221 9.40 2.47 8.16
CA ILE A 221 8.79 2.58 9.48
C ILE A 221 9.62 3.57 10.30
N ILE A 222 9.01 4.68 10.72
CA ILE A 222 9.71 5.79 11.40
C ILE A 222 9.39 5.87 12.89
N ASP A 223 8.28 5.27 13.34
CA ASP A 223 7.91 5.20 14.75
C ASP A 223 7.12 3.91 14.99
N VAL A 224 7.31 3.32 16.18
CA VAL A 224 6.57 2.17 16.65
C VAL A 224 6.26 2.39 18.12
N LYS A 225 5.02 2.21 18.56
CA LYS A 225 4.62 2.35 19.96
C LYS A 225 3.76 1.16 20.33
N VAL A 226 4.17 0.43 21.37
CA VAL A 226 3.36 -0.63 21.97
C VAL A 226 2.69 -0.04 23.20
N ASN A 227 1.38 -0.26 23.34
CA ASN A 227 0.64 0.23 24.48
C ASN A 227 1.14 -0.42 25.79
N PRO A 228 1.02 0.26 26.94
CA PRO A 228 1.52 -0.26 28.22
C PRO A 228 0.93 -1.61 28.63
N ASP A 229 -0.24 -1.97 28.12
CA ASP A 229 -0.91 -3.25 28.37
C ASP A 229 -0.42 -4.39 27.47
N GLY A 230 0.47 -4.10 26.50
CA GLY A 230 1.00 -5.07 25.54
C GLY A 230 -0.04 -5.65 24.59
N LYS A 231 -1.22 -5.02 24.43
CA LYS A 231 -2.33 -5.57 23.63
C LYS A 231 -2.50 -4.93 22.27
N LEU A 232 -2.06 -3.68 22.13
CA LEU A 232 -2.18 -2.90 20.92
C LEU A 232 -0.85 -2.23 20.59
N ALA A 233 -0.60 -2.04 19.30
CA ALA A 233 0.54 -1.27 18.82
C ALA A 233 0.13 -0.29 17.73
N HIS A 234 0.88 0.80 17.64
CA HIS A 234 0.78 1.82 16.62
C HIS A 234 2.11 1.91 15.89
N MET A 235 2.07 1.91 14.57
CA MET A 235 3.22 2.08 13.70
C MET A 235 2.99 3.28 12.80
N LYS A 236 4.06 4.00 12.51
CA LYS A 236 4.05 5.08 11.53
C LYS A 236 5.00 4.75 10.39
N ALA A 237 4.51 4.84 9.17
CA ALA A 237 5.25 4.50 7.96
C ALA A 237 5.23 5.68 6.98
N VAL A 238 6.37 5.99 6.37
CA VAL A 238 6.43 6.90 5.21
C VAL A 238 6.40 6.05 3.95
N LEU A 239 5.42 6.28 3.08
CA LEU A 239 5.38 5.65 1.75
C LEU A 239 6.45 6.30 0.86
N ILE A 240 7.30 5.48 0.25
CA ILE A 240 8.34 5.94 -0.66
C ILE A 240 7.82 5.74 -2.09
N PRO A 241 7.66 6.82 -2.89
CA PRO A 241 7.14 6.70 -4.25
C PRO A 241 7.94 5.71 -5.10
N GLU A 242 7.26 4.88 -5.89
CA GLU A 242 7.89 3.77 -6.60
C GLU A 242 9.02 4.24 -7.53
N LYS A 243 8.78 5.34 -8.25
CA LYS A 243 9.77 6.00 -9.13
C LYS A 243 11.11 6.30 -8.43
N MET A 244 11.12 6.47 -7.11
CA MET A 244 12.33 6.78 -6.36
C MET A 244 13.24 5.56 -6.16
N TRP A 245 12.74 4.34 -6.23
CA TRP A 245 13.56 3.15 -5.90
C TRP A 245 13.46 2.04 -6.95
N ASN A 246 12.39 1.98 -7.73
CA ASN A 246 12.26 0.99 -8.78
C ASN A 246 13.06 1.43 -10.03
N ILE A 247 14.25 0.86 -10.20
CA ILE A 247 15.15 1.15 -11.32
C ILE A 247 14.56 0.72 -12.69
N ILE A 248 13.64 -0.27 -12.72
CA ILE A 248 12.99 -0.69 -13.97
C ILE A 248 12.05 0.42 -14.46
N TYR A 249 11.29 1.04 -13.56
CA TYR A 249 10.46 2.21 -13.84
C TYR A 249 11.30 3.34 -14.47
N ASN A 250 12.45 3.64 -13.85
CA ASN A 250 13.37 4.68 -14.31
C ASN A 250 14.01 4.40 -15.69
N LYS A 251 14.13 3.13 -16.11
CA LYS A 251 14.63 2.80 -17.44
C LYS A 251 13.58 3.04 -18.54
N ASN A 252 12.30 2.83 -18.26
CA ASN A 252 11.23 3.01 -19.24
C ASN A 252 10.96 4.50 -19.52
N ASP A 253 11.00 5.36 -18.51
CA ASP A 253 10.89 6.83 -18.69
C ASP A 253 12.06 7.43 -19.49
N SER A 254 13.27 6.88 -19.31
CA SER A 254 14.46 7.28 -20.07
C SER A 254 14.40 6.91 -21.56
N LEU A 255 13.60 5.89 -21.91
CA LEU A 255 13.40 5.44 -23.28
C LEU A 255 12.29 6.24 -23.99
N ASP A 256 11.22 6.63 -23.31
CA ASP A 256 10.17 7.46 -23.92
C ASP A 256 10.56 8.93 -24.05
N SER A 257 11.37 9.49 -23.14
CA SER A 257 11.97 10.82 -23.31
C SER A 257 12.94 10.90 -24.50
N SER A 258 13.50 9.76 -24.95
CA SER A 258 14.35 9.68 -26.15
C SER A 258 13.58 9.63 -27.48
N LYS A 259 12.25 9.50 -27.46
CA LYS A 259 11.39 9.54 -28.66
C LYS A 259 10.89 10.95 -29.01
N THR A 260 11.30 11.96 -28.24
CA THR A 260 10.95 13.37 -28.49
C THR A 260 12.21 14.15 -28.85
N ILE A 261 12.81 13.84 -30.00
CA ILE A 261 13.78 14.69 -30.71
C ILE A 261 13.46 14.64 -32.20
#